data_AF-A0A6P8HWC6-F1
#
_entry.id   AF-A0A6P8HWC6-F1
#
_cell.length_a   1.000
_cell.length_b   1.000
_cell.length_c   1.000
_cell.angle_alpha   90.00
_cell.angle_beta   90.00
_cell.angle_gamma   90.00
#
_symmetry.space_group_name_H-M   'P 1'
#
loop_
_entity.id
_entity.type
_entity.pdbx_description
1 polymer ?
#
loop_
_entity_poly.entity_id
_entity_poly.type
_entity_poly.pdbx_seq_one_letter_code
_entity_poly.pdbx_strand_id
1 'polypeptide(L)'
;MVLNKEVVVCLLYALFLALQLLGMILYCIRAVECCVQERVLSYQCKNFTVFSYSLEIELTWLLSHLLNLGISLLVIFIGPEFLGYDKVYRKLIHLPKFWLFYCLLAVAIIDFILILAFYEESGRLQEAVVAAFLAENMVTVVVVGVFNFTPLKELARRLGTFPGVLIKVTLVLFFVTNCSMFLIGTVQLSFKVTGLNDRSAFNLSDDLKIVFRVLRNFAYVVFYLRAASFFWQKIFLDKRNILSHHQLLQSSSQSLIAYI
;
A
#
# COMPACT_ATOMS: atom_id res chain seq x y z
N MET A 1 -20.50 -27.84 21.71
CA MET A 1 -19.40 -26.88 21.90
C MET A 1 -19.65 -25.70 20.97
N VAL A 2 -20.25 -24.62 21.46
CA VAL A 2 -20.61 -23.45 20.62
C VAL A 2 -19.37 -22.58 20.52
N LEU A 3 -18.77 -22.49 19.33
CA LEU A 3 -17.62 -21.60 19.10
C LEU A 3 -18.08 -20.15 19.34
N ASN A 4 -17.39 -19.42 20.24
CA ASN A 4 -17.70 -18.02 20.50
C ASN A 4 -17.57 -17.21 19.20
N LYS A 5 -18.53 -16.32 18.92
CA LYS A 5 -18.61 -15.50 17.69
C LYS A 5 -17.30 -14.75 17.42
N GLU A 6 -16.65 -14.24 18.46
CA GLU A 6 -15.37 -13.54 18.37
C GLU A 6 -14.24 -14.43 17.83
N VAL A 7 -14.20 -15.70 18.26
CA VAL A 7 -13.20 -16.67 17.81
C VAL A 7 -13.44 -17.02 16.35
N VAL A 8 -14.69 -17.20 15.94
CA VAL A 8 -15.05 -17.43 14.52
C VAL A 8 -14.56 -16.27 13.64
N VAL A 9 -14.83 -15.03 14.04
CA VAL A 9 -14.39 -13.83 13.29
C VAL A 9 -12.87 -13.77 13.17
N CYS A 10 -12.16 -14.03 14.27
CA CYS A 10 -10.69 -14.04 14.25
C CYS A 10 -10.12 -15.14 13.34
N LEU A 11 -10.71 -16.33 13.34
CA LEU A 11 -10.30 -17.43 12.46
C LEU A 11 -10.57 -17.10 10.98
N LEU A 12 -11.73 -16.51 10.67
CA LEU A 12 -12.04 -16.04 9.32
C LEU A 12 -11.07 -14.96 8.86
N TYR A 13 -10.72 -14.01 9.74
CA TYR A 13 -9.74 -12.98 9.41
C TYR A 13 -8.33 -13.56 9.25
N ALA A 14 -7.93 -14.55 10.07
CA ALA A 14 -6.66 -15.26 9.91
C ALA A 14 -6.58 -15.98 8.55
N LEU A 15 -7.65 -16.68 8.16
CA LEU A 15 -7.76 -17.32 6.85
C LEU A 15 -7.69 -16.29 5.73
N PHE A 16 -8.38 -15.16 5.88
CA PHE A 16 -8.32 -14.05 4.94
C PHE A 16 -6.89 -13.52 4.77
N LEU A 17 -6.13 -13.31 5.84
CA LEU A 17 -4.72 -12.91 5.79
C LEU A 17 -3.83 -13.97 5.11
N ALA A 18 -4.11 -15.26 5.29
CA ALA A 18 -3.40 -16.33 4.59
C ALA A 18 -3.68 -16.31 3.07
N LEU A 19 -4.93 -16.08 2.68
CA LEU A 19 -5.31 -15.91 1.27
C LEU A 19 -4.68 -14.65 0.66
N GLN A 20 -4.55 -13.56 1.43
CA GLN A 20 -3.81 -12.37 1.01
C GLN A 20 -2.34 -12.68 0.69
N LEU A 21 -1.67 -13.45 1.54
CA LEU A 21 -0.29 -13.84 1.33
C LEU A 21 -0.15 -14.71 0.08
N LEU A 22 -1.04 -15.68 -0.12
CA LEU A 22 -1.06 -16.52 -1.32
C LEU A 22 -1.27 -15.68 -2.59
N GLY A 23 -2.26 -14.77 -2.59
CA GLY A 23 -2.52 -13.88 -3.72
C GLY A 23 -1.33 -12.99 -4.06
N MET A 24 -0.61 -12.50 -3.04
CA MET A 24 0.61 -11.72 -3.23
C MET A 24 1.70 -12.54 -3.91
N ILE A 25 1.90 -13.79 -3.49
CA ILE A 25 2.89 -14.69 -4.11
C ILE A 25 2.55 -14.91 -5.59
N LEU A 26 1.29 -15.19 -5.90
CA LEU A 26 0.82 -15.38 -7.28
C LEU A 26 0.99 -14.11 -8.13
N TYR A 27 0.68 -12.94 -7.56
CA TYR A 27 0.95 -11.66 -8.20
C TYR A 27 2.44 -11.46 -8.48
N CYS A 28 3.32 -11.77 -7.52
CA CYS A 28 4.76 -11.62 -7.70
C CYS A 28 5.28 -12.50 -8.84
N ILE A 29 4.84 -13.76 -8.92
CA ILE A 29 5.18 -14.67 -10.02
C ILE A 29 4.78 -14.03 -11.35
N ARG A 30 3.53 -13.58 -11.46
CA ARG A 30 3.03 -12.93 -12.68
C ARG A 30 3.83 -11.69 -13.05
N ALA A 31 4.06 -10.79 -12.09
CA ALA A 31 4.76 -9.54 -12.32
C ALA A 31 6.22 -9.76 -12.77
N VAL A 32 6.91 -10.72 -12.16
CA VAL A 32 8.30 -11.05 -12.53
C VAL A 32 8.36 -11.71 -13.90
N GLU A 33 7.52 -12.73 -14.18
CA GLU A 33 7.50 -13.40 -15.47
C GLU A 33 7.18 -12.43 -16.61
N CYS A 34 6.16 -11.59 -16.45
CA CYS A 34 5.78 -10.60 -17.45
C CYS A 34 6.87 -9.52 -17.66
N CYS A 35 7.56 -9.12 -16.59
CA CYS A 35 8.66 -8.17 -16.68
C CYS A 35 9.89 -8.78 -17.38
N VAL A 36 10.22 -10.04 -17.10
CA VAL A 36 11.43 -10.69 -17.63
C VAL A 36 11.21 -11.14 -19.07
N GLN A 37 10.06 -11.74 -19.39
CA GLN A 37 9.78 -12.32 -20.71
C GLN A 37 9.31 -11.27 -21.72
N GLU A 38 8.34 -10.44 -21.35
CA GLU A 38 7.68 -9.51 -22.28
C GLU A 38 8.14 -8.05 -22.10
N ARG A 39 8.87 -7.72 -21.02
CA ARG A 39 9.28 -6.34 -20.66
C ARG A 39 8.09 -5.38 -20.55
N VAL A 40 6.95 -5.89 -20.07
CA VAL A 40 5.72 -5.14 -19.84
C VAL A 40 5.28 -5.24 -18.39
N LEU A 41 4.36 -4.36 -17.99
CA LEU A 41 3.74 -4.43 -16.67
C LEU A 41 2.80 -5.65 -16.58
N SER A 42 2.55 -6.16 -15.37
CA SER A 42 1.76 -7.37 -15.12
C SER A 42 0.39 -7.34 -15.81
N TYR A 43 -0.29 -6.20 -15.79
CA TYR A 43 -1.60 -6.04 -16.39
C TYR A 43 -1.59 -5.94 -17.92
N GLN A 44 -0.44 -5.65 -18.56
CA GLN A 44 -0.31 -5.55 -20.02
C GLN A 44 0.15 -6.85 -20.68
N CYS A 45 0.63 -7.78 -19.86
CA CYS A 45 1.15 -9.07 -20.27
C CYS A 45 0.09 -9.93 -20.97
N LYS A 46 0.37 -10.37 -22.20
CA LYS A 46 -0.59 -11.11 -23.05
C LYS A 46 -0.36 -12.62 -23.05
N ASN A 47 0.88 -13.09 -22.93
CA ASN A 47 1.24 -14.51 -23.10
C ASN A 47 1.64 -15.19 -21.78
N PHE A 48 1.02 -14.80 -20.67
CA PHE A 48 1.27 -15.46 -19.40
C PHE A 48 0.66 -16.88 -19.37
N THR A 49 1.48 -17.90 -19.10
CA THR A 49 1.07 -19.31 -19.20
C THR A 49 1.21 -20.13 -17.92
N VAL A 50 1.77 -19.57 -16.84
CA VAL A 50 2.05 -20.34 -15.60
C VAL A 50 0.77 -20.79 -14.91
N PHE A 51 -0.27 -19.95 -14.90
CA PHE A 51 -1.60 -20.30 -14.38
C PHE A 51 -2.70 -19.52 -15.12
N SER A 52 -3.88 -20.12 -15.23
CA SER A 52 -5.05 -19.52 -15.89
C SER A 52 -5.70 -18.42 -15.03
N TYR A 53 -6.47 -17.53 -15.67
CA TYR A 53 -7.18 -16.42 -15.02
C TYR A 53 -6.28 -15.51 -14.17
N SER A 54 -5.04 -15.35 -14.61
CA SER A 54 -4.00 -14.72 -13.81
C SER A 54 -4.22 -13.22 -13.59
N LEU A 55 -4.89 -12.55 -14.52
CA LEU A 55 -5.23 -11.13 -14.39
C LEU A 55 -6.41 -10.92 -13.43
N GLU A 56 -7.39 -11.83 -13.45
CA GLU A 56 -8.51 -11.87 -12.52
C GLU A 56 -8.05 -12.16 -11.10
N ILE A 57 -7.08 -13.08 -10.93
CA ILE A 57 -6.44 -13.37 -9.64
C ILE A 57 -5.69 -12.14 -9.12
N GLU A 58 -4.93 -11.45 -9.99
CA GLU A 58 -4.26 -10.18 -9.65
C GLU A 58 -5.27 -9.12 -9.17
N LEU A 59 -6.36 -8.90 -9.91
CA LEU A 59 -7.40 -7.96 -9.50
C LEU A 59 -8.08 -8.38 -8.19
N THR A 60 -8.40 -9.66 -8.02
CA THR A 60 -9.06 -10.19 -6.82
C THR A 60 -8.18 -10.00 -5.60
N TRP A 61 -6.90 -10.30 -5.73
CA TRP A 61 -5.92 -10.05 -4.67
C TRP A 61 -5.83 -8.55 -4.33
N LEU A 62 -5.74 -7.68 -5.33
CA LEU A 62 -5.61 -6.25 -5.12
C LEU A 62 -6.85 -5.63 -4.46
N LEU A 63 -8.05 -6.01 -4.89
CA LEU A 63 -9.31 -5.58 -4.28
C LEU A 63 -9.46 -6.09 -2.84
N SER A 64 -9.04 -7.33 -2.58
CA SER A 64 -9.06 -7.88 -1.23
C SER A 64 -7.97 -7.25 -0.33
N HIS A 65 -6.84 -6.84 -0.90
CA HIS A 65 -5.84 -6.05 -0.18
C HIS A 65 -6.37 -4.66 0.21
N LEU A 66 -7.05 -3.98 -0.72
CA LEU A 66 -7.78 -2.74 -0.46
C LEU A 66 -8.82 -2.90 0.67
N LEU A 67 -9.58 -4.00 0.65
CA LEU A 67 -10.51 -4.33 1.72
C LEU A 67 -9.77 -4.50 3.06
N ASN A 68 -8.60 -5.13 3.08
CA ASN A 68 -7.81 -5.30 4.29
C ASN A 68 -7.31 -3.97 4.87
N LEU A 69 -6.86 -3.04 4.00
CA LEU A 69 -6.52 -1.67 4.39
C LEU A 69 -7.75 -0.95 4.98
N GLY A 70 -8.91 -1.10 4.34
CA GLY A 70 -10.19 -0.55 4.81
C GLY A 70 -10.62 -1.09 6.18
N ILE A 71 -10.57 -2.42 6.38
CA ILE A 71 -10.85 -3.06 7.68
C ILE A 71 -9.91 -2.49 8.75
N SER A 72 -8.63 -2.35 8.42
CA SER A 72 -7.62 -1.82 9.34
C SER A 72 -7.89 -0.38 9.76
N LEU A 73 -8.37 0.47 8.83
CA LEU A 73 -8.82 1.82 9.13
C LEU A 73 -10.08 1.81 10.01
N LEU A 74 -11.09 1.00 9.68
CA LEU A 74 -12.34 0.90 10.43
C LEU A 74 -12.10 0.49 11.88
N VAL A 75 -11.22 -0.49 12.12
CA VAL A 75 -10.84 -0.93 13.47
C VAL A 75 -10.25 0.22 14.29
N ILE A 76 -9.46 1.11 13.67
CA ILE A 76 -8.93 2.29 14.34
C ILE A 76 -10.02 3.34 14.56
N PHE A 77 -10.85 3.64 13.55
CA PHE A 77 -11.86 4.70 13.63
C PHE A 77 -12.93 4.43 14.69
N ILE A 78 -13.24 3.15 14.93
CA ILE A 78 -14.16 2.73 16.01
C ILE A 78 -13.43 2.73 17.36
N GLY A 79 -12.09 2.63 17.36
CA GLY A 79 -11.28 2.57 18.56
C GLY A 79 -11.17 3.92 19.29
N PRO A 80 -11.10 3.91 20.63
CA PRO A 80 -10.98 5.14 21.44
C PRO A 80 -9.63 5.85 21.27
N GLU A 81 -8.65 5.20 20.65
CA GLU A 81 -7.31 5.76 20.38
C GLU A 81 -7.27 6.66 19.12
N PHE A 82 -8.37 6.77 18.39
CA PHE A 82 -8.43 7.63 17.21
C PHE A 82 -8.55 9.11 17.59
N LEU A 83 -7.59 9.91 17.11
CA LEU A 83 -7.51 11.35 17.41
C LEU A 83 -8.58 12.19 16.67
N GLY A 84 -9.29 11.60 15.70
CA GLY A 84 -10.16 12.32 14.77
C GLY A 84 -9.43 12.78 13.50
N TYR A 85 -10.14 12.75 12.38
CA TYR A 85 -9.58 13.03 11.04
C TYR A 85 -8.90 14.39 10.94
N ASP A 86 -9.55 15.43 11.43
CA ASP A 86 -9.06 16.81 11.35
C ASP A 86 -7.76 17.01 12.15
N LYS A 87 -7.65 16.41 13.34
CA LYS A 87 -6.41 16.47 14.14
C LYS A 87 -5.28 15.70 13.47
N VAL A 88 -5.57 14.53 12.88
CA VAL A 88 -4.58 13.75 12.13
C VAL A 88 -4.08 14.57 10.94
N TYR A 89 -4.99 15.12 10.13
CA TYR A 89 -4.66 15.94 8.96
C TYR A 89 -3.81 17.16 9.33
N ARG A 90 -4.24 17.95 10.32
CA ARG A 90 -3.49 19.13 10.81
C ARG A 90 -2.09 18.77 11.29
N LYS A 91 -1.90 17.60 11.90
CA LYS A 91 -0.56 17.15 12.28
C LYS A 91 0.26 16.69 11.07
N LEU A 92 -0.33 16.00 10.10
CA LEU A 92 0.36 15.49 8.91
C LEU A 92 0.94 16.61 8.04
N ILE A 93 0.21 17.70 7.81
CA ILE A 93 0.67 18.81 6.95
C ILE A 93 1.93 19.50 7.49
N HIS A 94 2.25 19.35 8.77
CA HIS A 94 3.47 19.91 9.36
C HIS A 94 4.67 18.94 9.30
N LEU A 95 4.50 17.73 8.75
CA LEU A 95 5.56 16.73 8.69
C LEU A 95 6.24 16.71 7.31
N PRO A 96 7.56 16.98 7.22
CA PRO A 96 8.25 17.01 5.94
C PRO A 96 8.27 15.65 5.23
N LYS A 97 8.37 14.53 5.97
CA LYS A 97 8.29 13.19 5.36
C LYS A 97 6.91 12.88 4.78
N PHE A 98 5.85 13.49 5.31
CA PHE A 98 4.50 13.34 4.74
C PHE A 98 4.40 14.01 3.38
N TRP A 99 4.94 15.22 3.22
CA TRP A 99 4.98 15.91 1.93
C TRP A 99 5.78 15.14 0.87
N LEU A 100 6.92 14.56 1.24
CA LEU A 100 7.66 13.69 0.33
C LEU A 100 6.80 12.50 -0.12
N PHE A 101 6.12 11.84 0.83
CA PHE A 101 5.26 10.70 0.53
C PHE A 101 4.06 11.09 -0.35
N TYR A 102 3.50 12.27 -0.13
CA TYR A 102 2.43 12.85 -0.95
C TYR A 102 2.90 13.23 -2.36
N CYS A 103 4.09 13.81 -2.51
CA CYS A 103 4.67 14.10 -3.82
C CYS A 103 4.89 12.82 -4.63
N LEU A 104 5.36 11.74 -4.00
CA LEU A 104 5.49 10.43 -4.64
C LEU A 104 4.12 9.89 -5.10
N LEU A 105 3.08 10.02 -4.25
CA LEU A 105 1.71 9.67 -4.63
C LEU A 105 1.22 10.52 -5.82
N ALA A 106 1.48 11.83 -5.84
CA ALA A 106 1.08 12.70 -6.94
C ALA A 106 1.70 12.27 -8.27
N VAL A 107 2.98 11.88 -8.27
CA VAL A 107 3.64 11.33 -9.45
C VAL A 107 3.00 10.00 -9.88
N ALA A 108 2.66 9.11 -8.94
CA ALA A 108 1.96 7.86 -9.24
C ALA A 108 0.54 8.09 -9.79
N ILE A 109 -0.19 9.09 -9.28
CA ILE A 109 -1.51 9.47 -9.80
C ILE A 109 -1.38 9.92 -11.26
N ILE A 110 -0.42 10.80 -11.55
CA ILE A 110 -0.16 11.26 -12.92
C ILE A 110 0.18 10.06 -13.80
N ASP A 111 1.05 9.15 -13.34
CA ASP A 111 1.40 7.93 -14.07
C ASP A 111 0.17 7.12 -14.49
N PHE A 112 -0.65 6.74 -13.51
CA PHE A 112 -1.83 5.91 -13.77
C PHE A 112 -2.87 6.61 -14.64
N ILE A 113 -3.04 7.93 -14.51
CA ILE A 113 -3.89 8.70 -15.43
C ILE A 113 -3.35 8.63 -16.85
N LEU A 114 -2.04 8.75 -17.05
CA LEU A 114 -1.44 8.66 -18.38
C LEU A 114 -1.57 7.26 -18.97
N ILE A 115 -1.37 6.22 -18.17
CA ILE A 115 -1.59 4.84 -18.60
C ILE A 115 -3.05 4.66 -19.06
N LEU A 116 -4.02 5.09 -18.24
CA LEU A 116 -5.44 4.96 -18.59
C LEU A 116 -5.84 5.80 -19.81
N ALA A 117 -5.28 6.99 -19.97
CA ALA A 117 -5.64 7.89 -21.06
C ALA A 117 -5.04 7.50 -22.41
N PHE A 118 -3.86 6.88 -22.42
CA PHE A 118 -3.07 6.68 -23.65
C PHE A 118 -2.77 5.22 -24.00
N TYR A 119 -3.18 4.26 -23.17
CA TYR A 119 -3.01 2.85 -23.49
C TYR A 119 -4.22 2.33 -24.29
N GLU A 120 -4.15 2.50 -25.62
CA GLU A 120 -5.22 2.19 -26.57
C GLU A 120 -5.62 0.70 -26.64
N GLU A 121 -4.76 -0.21 -26.17
CA GLU A 121 -5.02 -1.66 -26.17
C GLU A 121 -5.56 -2.19 -24.84
N SER A 122 -6.10 -1.32 -23.96
CA SER A 122 -6.63 -1.77 -22.67
C SER A 122 -7.99 -2.47 -22.80
N GLY A 123 -8.07 -3.69 -22.28
CA GLY A 123 -9.34 -4.30 -21.92
C GLY A 123 -9.85 -3.74 -20.58
N ARG A 124 -11.18 -3.72 -20.37
CA ARG A 124 -11.81 -3.25 -19.11
C ARG A 124 -11.22 -3.84 -17.83
N LEU A 125 -10.78 -5.09 -17.89
CA LEU A 125 -10.15 -5.77 -16.75
C LEU A 125 -8.77 -5.17 -16.40
N GLN A 126 -8.00 -4.77 -17.41
CA GLN A 126 -6.68 -4.13 -17.23
C GLN A 126 -6.86 -2.73 -16.65
N GLU A 127 -7.83 -1.97 -17.15
CA GLU A 127 -8.20 -0.66 -16.59
C GLU A 127 -8.61 -0.78 -15.11
N ALA A 128 -9.40 -1.80 -14.77
CA ALA A 128 -9.80 -2.06 -13.38
C ALA A 128 -8.61 -2.38 -12.47
N VAL A 129 -7.62 -3.14 -12.97
CA VAL A 129 -6.37 -3.41 -12.23
C VAL A 129 -5.59 -2.12 -12.01
N VAL A 130 -5.43 -1.28 -13.04
CA VAL A 130 -4.75 0.02 -12.94
C VAL A 130 -5.46 0.94 -11.94
N ALA A 131 -6.78 1.04 -12.01
CA ALA A 131 -7.58 1.84 -11.08
C ALA A 131 -7.46 1.30 -9.63
N ALA A 132 -7.41 -0.02 -9.46
CA ALA A 132 -7.25 -0.63 -8.14
C ALA A 132 -5.85 -0.37 -7.55
N PHE A 133 -4.78 -0.34 -8.36
CA PHE A 133 -3.44 0.07 -7.89
C PHE A 133 -3.41 1.53 -7.47
N LEU A 134 -4.04 2.41 -8.25
CA LEU A 134 -4.18 3.82 -7.91
C LEU A 134 -4.91 4.00 -6.57
N ALA A 135 -6.03 3.30 -6.39
CA ALA A 135 -6.79 3.31 -5.13
C ALA A 135 -5.96 2.76 -3.96
N GLU A 136 -5.19 1.68 -4.17
CA GLU A 136 -4.31 1.09 -3.16
C GLU A 136 -3.29 2.12 -2.66
N ASN A 137 -2.61 2.80 -3.57
CA ASN A 137 -1.64 3.85 -3.21
C ASN A 137 -2.27 4.98 -2.39
N MET A 138 -3.46 5.45 -2.78
CA MET A 138 -4.17 6.49 -2.03
C MET A 138 -4.53 6.01 -0.62
N VAL A 139 -5.10 4.81 -0.50
CA VAL A 139 -5.51 4.24 0.79
C VAL A 139 -4.29 3.97 1.67
N THR A 140 -3.17 3.52 1.10
CA THR A 140 -1.91 3.30 1.81
C THR A 140 -1.38 4.60 2.43
N VAL A 141 -1.47 5.74 1.73
CA VAL A 141 -1.11 7.04 2.33
C VAL A 141 -2.00 7.38 3.54
N VAL A 142 -3.30 7.13 3.43
CA VAL A 142 -4.25 7.36 4.54
C VAL A 142 -3.93 6.44 5.72
N VAL A 143 -3.69 5.14 5.48
CA VAL A 143 -3.30 4.16 6.50
C VAL A 143 -2.02 4.59 7.20
N VAL A 144 -0.98 4.92 6.45
CA VAL A 144 0.30 5.40 7.00
C VAL A 144 0.09 6.65 7.86
N GLY A 145 -0.69 7.62 7.37
CA GLY A 145 -0.98 8.85 8.10
C GLY A 145 -1.74 8.63 9.42
N VAL A 146 -2.77 7.78 9.41
CA VAL A 146 -3.57 7.43 10.60
C VAL A 146 -2.73 6.61 11.58
N PHE A 147 -2.08 5.54 11.10
CA PHE A 147 -1.28 4.64 11.94
C PHE A 147 -0.11 5.37 12.60
N ASN A 148 0.43 6.41 11.96
CA ASN A 148 1.54 7.19 12.51
C ASN A 148 1.20 7.83 13.87
N PHE A 149 -0.08 8.10 14.14
CA PHE A 149 -0.53 8.71 15.40
C PHE A 149 -1.36 7.78 16.29
N THR A 150 -1.57 6.52 15.91
CA THR A 150 -2.36 5.56 16.69
C THR A 150 -1.45 4.50 17.34
N PRO A 151 -1.42 4.37 18.68
CA PRO A 151 -0.68 3.31 19.35
C PRO A 151 -1.42 1.95 19.23
N LEU A 152 -0.96 1.10 18.31
CA LEU A 152 -1.59 -0.19 18.00
C LEU A 152 -1.41 -1.23 19.10
N LYS A 153 -0.37 -1.12 19.94
CA LYS A 153 -0.16 -2.01 21.10
C LYS A 153 -1.23 -1.81 22.16
N GLU A 154 -1.70 -0.58 22.35
CA GLU A 154 -2.78 -0.29 23.30
C GLU A 154 -4.11 -0.84 22.79
N LEU A 155 -4.38 -0.66 21.50
CA LEU A 155 -5.53 -1.25 20.82
C LEU A 155 -5.52 -2.79 20.91
N ALA A 156 -4.38 -3.42 20.61
CA ALA A 156 -4.19 -4.86 20.72
C ALA A 156 -4.42 -5.38 22.16
N ARG A 157 -3.98 -4.63 23.18
CA ARG A 157 -4.20 -4.98 24.58
C ARG A 157 -5.68 -4.98 24.96
N ARG A 158 -6.44 -3.99 24.47
CA ARG A 158 -7.89 -3.88 24.74
C ARG A 158 -8.70 -4.97 24.05
N LEU A 159 -8.33 -5.36 22.83
CA LEU A 159 -9.03 -6.39 22.06
C LEU A 159 -8.68 -7.83 22.50
N GLY A 160 -7.66 -7.99 23.35
CA GLY A 160 -7.20 -9.29 23.82
C GLY A 160 -6.14 -9.94 22.93
N THR A 161 -5.61 -11.06 23.38
CA THR A 161 -4.39 -11.67 22.81
C THR A 161 -4.55 -12.06 21.34
N PHE A 162 -5.64 -12.74 20.97
CA PHE A 162 -5.79 -13.28 19.60
C PHE A 162 -5.98 -12.16 18.55
N PRO A 163 -6.92 -11.21 18.70
CA PRO A 163 -6.98 -10.03 17.82
C PRO A 163 -5.70 -9.21 17.82
N GLY A 164 -5.03 -9.09 18.97
CA GLY A 164 -3.75 -8.39 19.07
C GLY A 164 -2.63 -9.03 18.24
N VAL A 165 -2.60 -10.36 18.15
CA VAL A 165 -1.71 -11.09 17.23
C VAL A 165 -2.08 -10.80 15.78
N LEU A 166 -3.37 -10.81 15.44
CA LEU A 166 -3.85 -10.54 14.08
C LEU A 166 -3.47 -9.13 13.61
N ILE A 167 -3.56 -8.10 14.47
CA ILE A 167 -3.08 -6.74 14.14
C ILE A 167 -1.59 -6.75 13.74
N LYS A 168 -0.75 -7.50 14.47
CA LYS A 168 0.67 -7.62 14.14
C LYS A 168 0.89 -8.36 12.82
N VAL A 169 0.17 -9.46 12.60
CA VAL A 169 0.25 -10.22 11.34
C VAL A 169 -0.20 -9.34 10.16
N THR A 170 -1.24 -8.53 10.32
CA THR A 170 -1.67 -7.55 9.31
C THR A 170 -0.58 -6.53 9.00
N LEU A 171 0.11 -5.99 10.01
CA LEU A 171 1.25 -5.09 9.78
C LEU A 171 2.41 -5.77 9.05
N VAL A 172 2.71 -7.02 9.39
CA VAL A 172 3.73 -7.82 8.69
C VAL A 172 3.33 -8.04 7.24
N LEU A 173 2.06 -8.36 6.99
CA LEU A 173 1.54 -8.52 5.64
C LEU A 173 1.64 -7.20 4.84
N PHE A 174 1.29 -6.06 5.42
CA PHE A 174 1.47 -4.76 4.77
C PHE A 174 2.95 -4.48 4.46
N PHE A 175 3.85 -4.78 5.39
CA PHE A 175 5.29 -4.68 5.14
C PHE A 175 5.72 -5.56 3.96
N VAL A 176 5.35 -6.85 3.97
CA VAL A 176 5.75 -7.81 2.93
C VAL A 176 5.15 -7.41 1.57
N THR A 177 3.87 -7.03 1.50
CA THR A 177 3.24 -6.54 0.25
C THR A 177 4.02 -5.36 -0.31
N ASN A 178 4.26 -4.32 0.51
CA ASN A 178 4.96 -3.12 0.04
C ASN A 178 6.43 -3.42 -0.31
N CYS A 179 7.10 -4.33 0.41
CA CYS A 179 8.45 -4.76 0.08
C CYS A 179 8.49 -5.50 -1.27
N SER A 180 7.53 -6.39 -1.53
CA SER A 180 7.40 -7.08 -2.81
C SER A 180 7.16 -6.11 -3.97
N MET A 181 6.27 -5.12 -3.81
CA MET A 181 6.05 -4.07 -4.81
C MET A 181 7.32 -3.26 -5.09
N PHE A 182 8.08 -2.91 -4.03
CA PHE A 182 9.38 -2.26 -4.18
C PHE A 182 10.36 -3.11 -4.99
N LEU A 183 10.45 -4.42 -4.72
CA LEU A 183 11.34 -5.32 -5.45
C LEU A 183 10.91 -5.46 -6.91
N ILE A 184 9.62 -5.65 -7.17
CA ILE A 184 9.06 -5.73 -8.53
C ILE A 184 9.33 -4.43 -9.29
N GLY A 185 9.06 -3.27 -8.68
CA GLY A 185 9.35 -1.98 -9.28
C GLY A 185 10.84 -1.78 -9.57
N THR A 186 11.73 -2.31 -8.71
CA THR A 186 13.18 -2.26 -8.94
C THR A 186 13.59 -3.13 -10.14
N VAL A 187 13.00 -4.31 -10.27
CA VAL A 187 13.20 -5.19 -11.44
C VAL A 187 12.69 -4.50 -12.70
N GLN A 188 11.48 -3.93 -12.66
CA GLN A 188 10.90 -3.17 -13.78
C GLN A 188 11.77 -1.97 -14.19
N LEU A 189 12.33 -1.24 -13.22
CA LEU A 189 13.27 -0.16 -13.48
C LEU A 189 14.53 -0.67 -14.19
N SER A 190 15.05 -1.82 -13.77
CA SER A 190 16.25 -2.44 -14.35
C SER A 190 16.03 -2.90 -15.79
N PHE A 191 14.83 -3.43 -16.10
CA PHE A 191 14.45 -3.86 -17.44
C PHE A 191 13.85 -2.74 -18.32
N LYS A 192 13.81 -1.50 -17.83
CA LYS A 192 13.21 -0.33 -18.50
C LYS A 192 11.75 -0.57 -18.90
N VAL A 193 10.99 -1.25 -18.05
CA VAL A 193 9.55 -1.47 -18.21
C VAL A 193 8.79 -0.22 -17.79
N THR A 194 7.91 0.28 -18.65
CA THR A 194 7.25 1.58 -18.47
C THR A 194 5.73 1.51 -18.64
N GLY A 195 5.23 0.50 -19.35
CA GLY A 195 3.84 0.40 -19.74
C GLY A 195 3.28 1.55 -20.57
N LEU A 196 4.13 2.45 -21.07
CA LEU A 196 3.77 3.39 -22.14
C LEU A 196 4.60 3.02 -23.36
N ASN A 197 3.92 2.73 -24.48
CA ASN A 197 4.58 2.48 -25.76
C ASN A 197 5.24 3.78 -26.25
N ASP A 198 6.35 3.70 -26.99
CA ASP A 198 7.03 4.88 -27.55
C ASP A 198 6.14 5.72 -28.49
N ARG A 199 4.96 5.20 -28.88
CA ARG A 199 3.92 5.88 -29.66
C ARG A 199 2.94 6.72 -28.83
N SER A 200 2.95 6.67 -27.50
CA SER A 200 1.98 7.42 -26.69
C SER A 200 2.27 8.93 -26.71
N ALA A 201 1.75 9.61 -27.73
CA ALA A 201 1.10 10.93 -27.80
C ALA A 201 1.65 12.14 -27.02
N PHE A 202 2.86 12.09 -26.47
CA PHE A 202 3.48 13.27 -25.90
C PHE A 202 4.36 13.95 -26.94
N ASN A 203 3.95 15.15 -27.37
CA ASN A 203 4.78 16.10 -28.14
C ASN A 203 5.92 16.68 -27.28
N LEU A 204 6.60 15.84 -26.50
CA LEU A 204 7.81 16.19 -25.75
C LEU A 204 9.04 15.77 -26.54
N SER A 205 10.16 16.45 -26.29
CA SER A 205 11.49 16.00 -26.72
C SER A 205 11.78 14.60 -26.17
N ASP A 206 12.53 13.79 -26.91
CA ASP A 206 12.87 12.42 -26.52
C ASP A 206 13.65 12.36 -25.20
N ASP A 207 14.50 13.35 -24.92
CA ASP A 207 15.20 13.48 -23.64
C ASP A 207 14.23 13.67 -22.47
N LEU A 208 13.20 14.51 -22.65
CA LEU A 208 12.19 14.76 -21.63
C LEU A 208 11.31 13.52 -21.40
N LYS A 209 11.02 12.74 -22.43
CA LYS A 209 10.31 11.46 -22.30
C LYS A 209 11.12 10.47 -21.46
N ILE A 210 12.43 10.39 -21.68
CA ILE A 210 13.32 9.52 -20.90
C ILE A 210 13.37 9.97 -19.43
N VAL A 211 13.57 11.26 -19.18
CA VAL A 211 13.62 11.80 -17.80
C VAL A 211 12.30 11.56 -17.08
N PHE A 212 11.17 11.85 -17.72
CA PHE A 212 9.84 11.63 -17.15
C PHE A 212 9.60 10.17 -16.80
N ARG A 213 9.97 9.26 -17.71
CA ARG A 213 9.89 7.81 -17.53
C ARG A 213 10.69 7.32 -16.33
N VAL A 214 11.94 7.75 -16.21
CA VAL A 214 12.81 7.38 -15.08
C VAL A 214 12.28 7.95 -13.77
N LEU A 215 11.88 9.22 -13.76
CA LEU A 215 11.34 9.90 -12.58
C LEU A 215 10.12 9.15 -12.02
N ARG A 216 9.22 8.74 -12.89
CA ARG A 216 7.97 8.07 -12.55
C ARG A 216 8.20 6.68 -11.96
N ASN A 217 9.00 5.86 -12.63
CA ASN A 217 9.35 4.53 -12.13
C ASN A 217 10.14 4.62 -10.81
N PHE A 218 11.04 5.59 -10.68
CA PHE A 218 11.76 5.85 -9.45
C PHE A 218 10.81 6.29 -8.31
N ALA A 219 9.87 7.19 -8.59
CA ALA A 219 8.88 7.62 -7.61
C ALA A 219 8.04 6.45 -7.09
N TYR A 220 7.60 5.56 -7.99
CA TYR A 220 6.87 4.34 -7.65
C TYR A 220 7.69 3.43 -6.72
N VAL A 221 8.96 3.15 -7.06
CA VAL A 221 9.87 2.34 -6.23
C VAL A 221 10.08 2.97 -4.85
N VAL A 222 10.35 4.27 -4.80
CA VAL A 222 10.59 4.97 -3.53
C VAL A 222 9.32 5.04 -2.68
N PHE A 223 8.14 5.16 -3.29
CA PHE A 223 6.86 5.12 -2.57
C PHE A 223 6.73 3.81 -1.77
N TYR A 224 6.84 2.67 -2.44
CA TYR A 224 6.70 1.36 -1.78
C TYR A 224 7.82 1.09 -0.77
N LEU A 225 9.04 1.53 -1.02
CA LEU A 225 10.13 1.45 -0.04
C LEU A 225 9.80 2.23 1.25
N ARG A 226 9.26 3.44 1.10
CA ARG A 226 8.88 4.30 2.24
C ARG A 226 7.71 3.69 3.01
N ALA A 227 6.70 3.16 2.32
CA ALA A 227 5.58 2.46 2.93
C ALA A 227 6.04 1.21 3.69
N ALA A 228 6.86 0.37 3.07
CA ALA A 228 7.44 -0.81 3.71
C ALA A 228 8.26 -0.44 4.96
N SER A 229 9.15 0.56 4.84
CA SER A 229 9.93 1.06 5.98
C SER A 229 9.03 1.56 7.11
N PHE A 230 7.92 2.22 6.79
CA PHE A 230 6.96 2.69 7.79
C PHE A 230 6.33 1.51 8.53
N PHE A 231 5.77 0.53 7.82
CA PHE A 231 5.11 -0.63 8.44
C PHE A 231 6.09 -1.46 9.28
N TRP A 232 7.30 -1.68 8.78
CA TRP A 232 8.37 -2.33 9.53
C TRP A 232 8.65 -1.61 10.85
N GLN A 233 8.87 -0.30 10.80
CA GLN A 233 9.11 0.50 12.00
C GLN A 233 7.90 0.50 12.93
N LYS A 234 6.68 0.52 12.39
CA LYS A 234 5.45 0.52 13.18
C LYS A 234 5.27 -0.73 14.03
N ILE A 235 5.70 -1.89 13.54
CA ILE A 235 5.68 -3.16 14.31
C ILE A 235 6.47 -3.03 15.62
N PHE A 236 7.64 -2.38 15.58
CA PHE A 236 8.56 -2.30 16.72
C PHE A 236 8.42 -1.00 17.53
N LEU A 237 8.34 0.15 16.83
CA LEU A 237 8.33 1.52 17.35
C LEU A 237 6.92 2.13 17.41
N ASP A 238 5.94 1.33 17.81
CA ASP A 238 4.51 1.68 17.78
C ASP A 238 4.13 3.04 18.41
N LYS A 239 4.78 3.44 19.52
CA LYS A 239 4.48 4.68 20.25
C LYS A 239 5.19 5.92 19.71
N ARG A 240 5.81 5.85 18.53
CA ARG A 240 6.61 6.95 17.98
C ARG A 240 6.01 7.49 16.69
N ASN A 241 6.16 8.80 16.50
CA ASN A 241 5.86 9.46 15.22
C ASN A 241 6.99 9.17 14.23
N ILE A 242 6.79 8.14 13.40
CA ILE A 242 7.76 7.63 12.41
C ILE A 242 7.99 8.63 11.27
N LEU A 243 6.93 9.36 10.89
CA LEU A 243 6.99 10.42 9.88
C LEU A 243 7.72 11.69 10.37
N SER A 244 8.17 11.73 11.62
CA SER A 244 8.98 12.81 12.21
C SER A 244 10.34 12.28 12.72
N HIS A 245 10.96 12.99 13.66
CA HIS A 245 12.18 12.62 14.39
C HIS A 245 11.91 11.57 15.49
N HIS A 246 10.97 10.64 15.29
CA HIS A 246 10.66 9.56 16.24
C HIS A 246 10.23 10.03 17.64
N GLN A 247 9.63 11.23 17.73
CA GLN A 247 9.08 11.75 18.98
C GLN A 247 7.99 10.81 19.52
N LEU A 248 7.93 10.66 20.85
CA LEU A 248 6.92 9.85 21.52
C LEU A 248 5.53 10.46 21.32
N LEU A 249 4.55 9.62 21.00
CA LEU A 249 3.14 9.99 21.04
C LEU A 249 2.75 10.15 22.51
N GLN A 250 2.54 11.39 22.97
CA GLN A 250 2.06 11.66 24.34
C GLN A 250 0.72 10.93 24.55
N SER A 251 0.62 10.13 25.61
CA SER A 251 -0.64 9.50 25.98
C SER A 251 -1.62 10.57 26.43
N SER A 252 -2.88 10.45 26.02
CA SER A 252 -3.99 11.32 26.43
C SER A 252 -4.20 11.42 27.95
N SER A 253 -3.49 10.61 28.76
CA SER A 253 -3.48 10.69 30.22
C SER A 253 -2.61 11.82 30.79
N GLN A 254 -1.80 12.53 29.99
CA GLN A 254 -0.93 13.62 30.48
C GLN A 254 -1.42 15.04 30.16
N SER A 255 -2.58 15.20 29.50
CA SER A 255 -3.15 16.52 29.23
C SER A 255 -3.82 17.20 30.43
N LEU A 256 -3.62 16.71 31.65
CA LEU A 256 -4.23 17.25 32.87
C LEU A 256 -3.22 17.88 33.86
N ILE A 257 -1.91 17.89 33.57
CA ILE A 257 -0.89 18.42 34.51
C ILE A 257 0.04 19.47 33.87
N ALA A 258 -0.06 19.78 32.58
CA ALA A 258 0.85 20.74 31.93
C ALA A 258 0.29 22.17 31.76
N TYR A 259 -0.68 22.57 32.60
CA TYR A 259 -1.14 23.96 32.74
C TYR A 259 -1.43 24.28 34.20
N ILE A 260 -0.37 24.35 35.02
CA ILE A 260 -0.28 25.23 36.21
C ILE A 260 1.11 25.86 36.18
#